data_AF-A0A5R9CN10-F1
#
_entry.id   AF-A0A5R9CN10-F1
#
_cell.length_a   1.000
_cell.length_b   1.000
_cell.length_c   1.000
_cell.angle_alpha   90.00
_cell.angle_beta   90.00
_cell.angle_gamma   90.00
#
_symmetry.space_group_name_H-M   'P 1'
#
loop_
_entity.id
_entity.type
_entity.pdbx_description
1 polymer ?
#
loop_
_entity_poly.entity_id
_entity_poly.type
_entity_poly.pdbx_seq_one_letter_code
_entity_poly.pdbx_strand_id
1 'polypeptide(L)'
;MDEDRTSWKEALKSPAAFKTFITNYFKDHEELTGSYNIPSYYEHYTVRLDSHDGLVITLITGMNQIGANGSAALPFKQTEMMSIEDFRKLILHKKFADQNMSLSDVFQVVAGVPDNNDEN
;
A
#
# COMPACT_ATOMS: atom_id res chain seq x y z
N MET A 1 -19.64 -9.17 -9.51
CA MET A 1 -18.98 -10.27 -8.78
C MET A 1 -18.02 -9.56 -7.85
N ASP A 2 -18.50 -9.32 -6.64
CA ASP A 2 -18.00 -8.31 -5.70
C ASP A 2 -17.35 -9.00 -4.48
N GLU A 3 -16.67 -10.12 -4.73
CA GLU A 3 -16.13 -10.99 -3.68
C GLU A 3 -14.72 -10.60 -3.23
N ASP A 4 -13.96 -9.90 -4.07
CA ASP A 4 -12.58 -9.49 -3.75
C ASP A 4 -12.53 -8.29 -2.79
N ARG A 5 -13.54 -7.41 -2.89
CA ARG A 5 -13.63 -6.16 -2.13
C ARG A 5 -13.84 -6.39 -0.64
N THR A 6 -14.57 -7.45 -0.32
CA THR A 6 -14.89 -7.86 1.04
C THR A 6 -13.70 -8.57 1.68
N SER A 7 -12.93 -9.34 0.90
CA SER A 7 -11.85 -10.19 1.43
C SER A 7 -10.70 -9.43 2.09
N TRP A 8 -10.21 -8.31 1.50
CA TRP A 8 -9.10 -7.53 2.09
C TRP A 8 -9.50 -6.80 3.39
N LYS A 9 -10.59 -6.01 3.34
CA LYS A 9 -11.05 -5.23 4.49
C LYS A 9 -11.55 -6.12 5.63
N GLU A 10 -12.13 -7.28 5.33
CA GLU A 10 -12.46 -8.29 6.33
C GLU A 10 -11.20 -8.96 6.90
N ALA A 11 -10.23 -9.31 6.05
CA ALA A 11 -8.98 -9.93 6.49
C ALA A 11 -8.23 -9.02 7.46
N LEU A 12 -8.20 -7.70 7.23
CA LEU A 12 -7.58 -6.72 8.12
C LEU A 12 -8.14 -6.74 9.56
N LYS A 13 -9.40 -7.18 9.76
CA LYS A 13 -10.04 -7.24 11.09
C LYS A 13 -9.48 -8.37 11.96
N SER A 14 -8.83 -9.37 11.38
CA SER A 14 -8.32 -10.53 12.11
C SER A 14 -6.84 -10.81 11.78
N PRO A 15 -5.95 -10.90 12.78
CA PRO A 15 -4.55 -11.30 12.60
C PRO A 15 -4.38 -12.55 11.73
N ALA A 16 -5.14 -13.61 12.06
CA ALA A 16 -5.04 -14.89 11.36
C ALA A 16 -5.55 -14.79 9.91
N ALA A 17 -6.66 -14.10 9.69
CA ALA A 17 -7.22 -13.93 8.35
C ALA A 17 -6.30 -13.10 7.45
N PHE A 18 -5.73 -12.01 7.99
CA PHE A 18 -4.77 -11.19 7.28
C PHE A 18 -3.50 -11.96 6.92
N LYS A 19 -2.96 -12.74 7.87
CA LYS A 19 -1.79 -13.58 7.61
C LYS A 19 -2.08 -14.60 6.50
N THR A 20 -3.21 -15.30 6.56
CA THR A 20 -3.58 -16.26 5.50
C THR A 20 -3.78 -15.56 4.16
N PHE A 21 -4.46 -14.40 4.15
CA PHE A 21 -4.67 -13.61 2.94
C PHE A 21 -3.33 -13.21 2.31
N ILE A 22 -2.44 -12.58 3.08
CA ILE A 22 -1.19 -12.03 2.55
C ILE A 22 -0.23 -13.13 2.10
N THR A 23 -0.12 -14.23 2.86
CA THR A 23 0.70 -15.37 2.47
C THR A 23 0.15 -16.04 1.22
N ASN A 24 -1.17 -16.12 1.05
CA ASN A 24 -1.76 -16.66 -0.18
C ASN A 24 -1.55 -15.72 -1.37
N TYR A 25 -1.74 -14.42 -1.19
CA TYR A 25 -1.48 -13.42 -2.24
C TYR A 25 -0.05 -13.55 -2.79
N PHE A 26 0.94 -13.67 -1.90
CA PHE A 26 2.36 -13.81 -2.29
C PHE A 26 2.75 -15.18 -2.87
N LYS A 27 1.84 -16.15 -2.95
CA LYS A 27 2.08 -17.39 -3.72
C LYS A 27 1.97 -17.14 -5.22
N ASP A 28 1.05 -16.26 -5.60
CA ASP A 28 0.75 -15.97 -7.01
C ASP A 28 1.32 -14.61 -7.47
N HIS A 29 1.72 -13.75 -6.52
CA HIS A 29 2.24 -12.42 -6.79
C HIS A 29 3.59 -12.21 -6.11
N GLU A 30 4.58 -11.67 -6.81
CA GLU A 30 5.91 -11.40 -6.24
C GLU A 30 5.92 -10.17 -5.32
N GLU A 31 5.04 -9.20 -5.58
CA GLU A 31 4.94 -7.96 -4.82
C GLU A 31 3.49 -7.46 -4.67
N LEU A 32 3.22 -6.79 -3.56
CA LEU A 32 2.01 -6.01 -3.32
C LEU A 32 2.41 -4.54 -3.41
N THR A 33 1.91 -3.84 -4.41
CA THR A 33 2.19 -2.40 -4.59
C THR A 33 1.00 -1.56 -4.15
N GLY A 34 1.24 -0.28 -3.91
CA GLY A 34 0.22 0.68 -3.56
C GLY A 34 0.71 2.07 -3.88
N SER A 35 0.01 2.81 -4.72
CA SER A 35 0.43 4.16 -5.12
C SER A 35 -0.58 5.19 -4.69
N TYR A 36 -0.09 6.27 -4.09
CA TYR A 36 -0.84 7.47 -3.78
C TYR A 36 -0.23 8.63 -4.55
N ASN A 37 -1.00 9.32 -5.37
CA ASN A 37 -0.48 10.39 -6.22
C ASN A 37 -1.45 11.56 -6.26
N ILE A 38 -0.96 12.74 -5.86
CA ILE A 38 -1.70 14.01 -5.95
C ILE A 38 -0.83 15.08 -6.62
N PRO A 39 -1.40 16.19 -7.12
CA PRO A 39 -0.62 17.19 -7.88
C PRO A 39 0.60 17.79 -7.15
N SER A 40 0.65 17.73 -5.82
CA SER A 40 1.78 18.23 -5.02
C SER A 40 2.85 17.17 -4.73
N TYR A 41 2.49 15.90 -4.52
CA TYR A 41 3.43 14.84 -4.16
C TYR A 41 2.88 13.43 -4.47
N TYR A 42 3.77 12.43 -4.47
CA TYR A 42 3.41 11.02 -4.60
C TYR A 42 4.11 10.15 -3.55
N GLU A 43 3.48 9.02 -3.25
CA GLU A 43 4.04 7.92 -2.47
C GLU A 43 3.80 6.61 -3.22
N HIS A 44 4.85 5.81 -3.37
CA HIS A 44 4.78 4.47 -3.93
C HIS A 44 5.27 3.47 -2.90
N TYR A 45 4.39 2.56 -2.54
CA TYR A 45 4.63 1.46 -1.62
C TYR A 45 4.82 0.18 -2.41
N THR A 46 5.83 -0.59 -2.04
CA THR A 46 6.08 -1.94 -2.54
C THR A 46 6.31 -2.84 -1.34
N VAL A 47 5.56 -3.93 -1.25
CA VAL A 47 5.66 -4.91 -0.17
C VAL A 47 6.02 -6.25 -0.77
N ARG A 48 7.02 -6.92 -0.18
CA ARG A 48 7.49 -8.24 -0.60
C ARG A 48 7.58 -9.16 0.60
N LEU A 49 7.29 -10.45 0.38
CA LEU A 49 7.50 -11.47 1.40
C LEU A 49 9.00 -11.71 1.58
N ASP A 50 9.47 -11.66 2.82
CA ASP A 50 10.81 -12.09 3.18
C ASP A 50 10.84 -13.59 3.49
N SER A 51 12.00 -14.19 3.26
CA SER A 51 12.36 -15.57 3.55
C SER A 51 12.02 -16.05 4.96
N HIS A 52 11.92 -15.14 5.94
CA HIS A 52 11.65 -15.44 7.36
C HIS A 52 10.20 -15.18 7.78
N ASP A 53 9.22 -15.32 6.88
CA ASP A 53 7.81 -14.99 7.13
C ASP A 53 7.58 -13.51 7.53
N GLY A 54 8.55 -12.65 7.21
CA GLY A 54 8.48 -11.20 7.38
C GLY A 54 8.03 -10.49 6.10
N LEU A 55 7.87 -9.17 6.17
CA LEU A 55 7.57 -8.33 5.03
C LEU A 55 8.62 -7.23 4.89
N VAL A 56 9.11 -7.04 3.67
CA VAL A 56 9.95 -5.91 3.30
C VAL A 56 9.06 -4.86 2.64
N ILE A 57 8.94 -3.69 3.26
CA ILE A 57 8.19 -2.56 2.75
C ILE A 57 9.18 -1.53 2.22
N THR A 58 9.00 -1.14 0.98
CA THR A 58 9.71 -0.02 0.36
C THR A 58 8.73 1.10 0.11
N LEU A 59 9.01 2.29 0.65
CA LEU A 59 8.31 3.52 0.39
C LEU A 59 9.20 4.44 -0.43
N ILE A 60 8.70 4.89 -1.57
CA ILE A 60 9.32 5.92 -2.39
C ILE A 60 8.41 7.14 -2.36
N THR A 61 8.89 8.27 -1.85
CA THR A 61 8.15 9.53 -1.86
C THR A 61 8.85 10.56 -2.72
N GLY A 62 8.08 11.40 -3.40
CA GLY A 62 8.62 12.47 -4.21
C GLY A 62 7.63 13.63 -4.35
N MET A 63 8.13 14.81 -4.68
CA MET A 63 7.29 15.97 -4.97
C MET A 63 7.05 16.06 -6.47
N ASN A 64 5.79 16.31 -6.85
CA ASN A 64 5.41 16.55 -8.25
C ASN A 64 5.70 18.00 -8.68
N GLN A 65 6.07 18.87 -7.73
CA GLN A 65 6.43 20.26 -8.00
C GLN A 65 7.90 20.35 -8.46
N ILE A 66 8.08 20.93 -9.64
CA ILE A 66 9.39 21.38 -10.11
C ILE A 66 9.67 22.70 -9.38
N GLY A 67 10.77 22.78 -8.63
CA GLY A 67 11.13 24.04 -7.94
C GLY A 67 11.32 25.18 -8.94
N ALA A 68 11.28 26.44 -8.45
CA ALA A 68 11.42 27.65 -9.28
C ALA A 68 12.67 27.68 -10.19
N ASN A 69 13.66 26.81 -9.94
CA ASN A 69 14.89 26.65 -10.71
C ASN A 69 14.90 25.40 -11.63
N GLY A 70 13.77 24.75 -11.89
CA GLY A 70 13.70 23.60 -12.82
C GLY A 70 14.15 22.26 -12.23
N SER A 71 14.62 22.21 -10.98
CA SER A 71 15.03 20.97 -10.33
C SER A 71 13.90 20.39 -9.49
N ALA A 72 13.39 19.22 -9.88
CA ALA A 72 12.58 18.39 -8.99
C ALA A 72 13.47 17.83 -7.87
N ALA A 73 12.98 17.83 -6.63
CA ALA A 73 13.68 17.18 -5.53
C ALA A 73 13.82 15.67 -5.84
N LEU A 74 14.99 15.09 -5.58
CA LEU A 74 15.19 13.66 -5.76
C LEU A 74 14.20 12.88 -4.88
N PRO A 75 13.60 11.79 -5.39
CA PRO A 75 12.72 10.97 -4.59
C PRO A 75 13.47 10.37 -3.41
N PHE A 76 12.82 10.35 -2.27
CA PHE A 76 13.32 9.70 -1.07
C PHE A 76 12.84 8.25 -1.05
N LYS A 77 13.76 7.31 -0.81
CA LYS A 77 13.47 5.89 -0.69
C LYS A 77 13.77 5.42 0.72
N GLN A 78 12.79 4.79 1.35
CA GLN A 78 12.92 4.14 2.64
C GLN A 78 12.54 2.66 2.50
N THR A 79 13.36 1.76 3.04
CA THR A 79 13.04 0.34 3.12
C THR A 79 13.07 -0.10 4.58
N GLU A 80 12.02 -0.79 4.99
CA GLU A 80 11.85 -1.30 6.35
C GLU A 80 11.43 -2.77 6.32
N MET A 81 11.92 -3.55 7.27
CA MET A 81 11.48 -4.93 7.49
C MET A 81 10.56 -4.97 8.69
N MET A 82 9.41 -5.62 8.58
CA MET A 82 8.47 -5.77 9.68
C MET A 82 7.71 -7.08 9.62
N SER A 83 7.06 -7.44 10.73
CA SER A 83 6.21 -8.63 10.75
C SER A 83 4.91 -8.40 9.97
N ILE A 84 4.25 -9.49 9.56
CA ILE A 84 2.91 -9.43 8.93
C ILE A 84 1.90 -8.70 9.84
N GLU A 85 1.99 -8.89 11.16
CA GLU A 85 1.10 -8.22 12.11
C GLU A 85 1.38 -6.72 12.24
N ASP A 86 2.66 -6.32 12.20
CA ASP A 86 3.02 -4.90 12.22
C ASP A 86 2.59 -4.22 10.92
N PHE A 87 2.69 -4.91 9.79
CA PHE A 87 2.13 -4.43 8.53
C PHE A 87 0.60 -4.26 8.58
N ARG A 88 -0.12 -5.23 9.16
CA ARG A 88 -1.57 -5.12 9.38
C ARG A 88 -1.93 -3.87 10.18
N LYS A 89 -1.19 -3.62 11.28
CA LYS A 89 -1.38 -2.42 12.10
C LYS A 89 -1.02 -1.15 11.35
N LEU A 90 0.07 -1.15 10.57
CA LEU A 90 0.46 -0.02 9.73
C LEU A 90 -0.68 0.34 8.77
N ILE A 91 -1.25 -0.64 8.07
CA ILE A 91 -2.39 -0.43 7.15
C ILE A 91 -3.60 0.16 7.87
N LEU A 92 -3.92 -0.33 9.07
CA LEU A 92 -5.07 0.14 9.86
C LEU A 92 -4.89 1.55 10.43
N HIS A 93 -3.66 1.96 10.75
CA HIS A 93 -3.39 3.20 11.46
C HIS A 93 -2.79 4.30 10.58
N LYS A 94 -2.25 3.98 9.41
CA LYS A 94 -1.63 4.96 8.52
C LYS A 94 -2.69 5.75 7.76
N LYS A 95 -2.76 7.04 8.09
CA LYS A 95 -3.53 8.06 7.38
C LYS A 95 -2.57 8.89 6.52
N PHE A 96 -2.95 9.17 5.28
CA PHE A 96 -2.20 10.11 4.44
C PHE A 96 -2.49 11.56 4.86
N ALA A 97 -1.69 12.49 4.32
CA ALA A 97 -1.88 13.92 4.57
C ALA A 97 -3.26 14.40 4.09
N ASP A 98 -3.74 13.81 3.00
CA ASP A 98 -5.14 13.89 2.59
C ASP A 98 -5.93 12.86 3.41
N GLN A 99 -6.71 13.34 4.38
CA GLN A 99 -7.46 12.49 5.31
C GLN A 99 -8.54 11.64 4.62
N ASN A 100 -8.75 11.83 3.31
CA ASN A 100 -9.74 11.10 2.51
C ASN A 100 -9.24 9.75 1.99
N MET A 101 -7.93 9.46 2.06
CA MET A 101 -7.38 8.15 1.69
C MET A 101 -6.59 7.54 2.84
N SER A 102 -6.75 6.22 3.02
CA SER A 102 -5.93 5.42 3.94
C SER A 102 -5.02 4.48 3.17
N LEU A 103 -3.95 4.00 3.82
CA LEU A 103 -3.07 3.00 3.23
C LEU A 103 -3.84 1.72 2.87
N SER A 104 -4.92 1.42 3.60
CA SER A 104 -5.80 0.29 3.30
C SER A 104 -6.55 0.43 1.98
N ASP A 105 -6.89 1.65 1.58
CA ASP A 105 -7.55 1.94 0.30
C ASP A 105 -6.54 1.89 -0.85
N VAL A 106 -5.31 2.37 -0.62
CA VAL A 106 -4.23 2.33 -1.61
C VAL A 106 -3.82 0.90 -1.99
N PHE A 107 -3.82 -0.03 -1.03
CA PHE A 107 -3.57 -1.45 -1.31
C PHE A 107 -4.81 -2.21 -1.79
N GLN A 108 -6.00 -1.64 -1.64
CA GLN A 108 -7.24 -2.28 -2.09
C GLN A 108 -7.27 -2.45 -3.62
N VAL A 109 -6.71 -1.50 -4.37
CA VAL A 109 -6.63 -1.52 -5.84
C VAL A 109 -5.81 -2.70 -6.36
N VAL A 110 -4.80 -3.14 -5.61
CA VAL A 110 -3.87 -4.21 -6.01
C VAL A 110 -4.37 -5.60 -5.61
N ALA A 111 -5.30 -5.69 -4.64
CA ALA A 111 -6.00 -6.93 -4.30
C ALA A 111 -7.04 -7.40 -5.37
N GLY A 112 -6.96 -6.88 -6.60
CA GLY A 112 -7.86 -7.23 -7.70
C GLY A 112 -9.20 -6.48 -7.71
N VAL A 113 -9.32 -5.38 -6.95
CA VAL A 113 -10.54 -4.59 -6.90
C VAL A 113 -10.40 -3.37 -7.83
N PRO A 114 -11.20 -3.24 -8.90
CA PRO A 114 -11.26 -2.00 -9.65
C PRO A 114 -11.71 -0.86 -8.71
N ASP A 115 -10.96 0.24 -8.76
CA ASP A 115 -11.28 1.46 -8.04
C ASP A 115 -12.62 1.99 -8.58
N ASN A 116 -13.71 1.90 -7.80
CA ASN A 116 -14.96 2.58 -8.16
C ASN A 116 -14.85 4.10 -7.86
N ASN A 117 -13.84 4.77 -8.40
CA ASN A 117 -13.90 6.21 -8.64
C ASN A 117 -14.05 6.48 -10.14
N ASP A 118 -14.85 5.66 -10.82
CA ASP A 118 -15.62 6.15 -11.94
C ASP A 118 -16.89 6.79 -11.36
N GLU A 119 -17.19 8.00 -11.83
CA GLU A 119 -18.41 8.80 -11.62
C GLU A 119 -18.50 9.66 -10.34
N ASN A 120 -18.07 10.92 -10.47
CA ASN A 120 -19.03 11.99 -10.82
C ASN A 120 -18.34 13.30 -11.27
#